data_AF-A0A8T4NX46-F1
#
_entry.id   AF-A0A8T4NX46-F1
#
_cell.length_a   1.000
_cell.length_b   1.000
_cell.length_c   1.000
_cell.angle_alpha   90.00
_cell.angle_beta   90.00
_cell.angle_gamma   90.00
#
_symmetry.space_group_name_H-M   'P 1'
#
loop_
_entity.id
_entity.type
_entity.pdbx_description
1 polymer ?
#
loop_
_entity_poly.entity_id
_entity_poly.type
_entity_poly.pdbx_seq_one_letter_code
_entity_poly.pdbx_strand_id
1 'polypeptide(L)'
;MKTQTEDFIEIMGKIFKACKKNRKLLTDVPWNYGVWNDEQRVYTAESLEILSANHLFDDFPKIFGITQKEGWDVRGYIQTDAGREDYEFVKELHEAFPDMLNDEREEYITEINEKRAKKGLPKLFFNSPKS
;
A
#
# COMPACT_ATOMS: atom_id res chain seq x y z
N MET A 1 19.47 -6.27 13.79
CA MET A 1 18.89 -4.96 13.43
C MET A 1 17.95 -5.23 12.28
N LYS A 2 16.67 -4.84 12.38
CA LYS A 2 15.72 -5.04 11.28
C LYS A 2 16.01 -4.04 10.15
N THR A 3 15.75 -4.44 8.92
CA THR A 3 15.77 -3.57 7.75
C THR A 3 14.51 -2.71 7.70
N GLN A 4 14.58 -1.58 6.98
CA GLN A 4 13.43 -0.72 6.78
C GLN A 4 12.26 -1.46 6.09
N THR A 5 12.56 -2.38 5.17
CA THR A 5 11.57 -3.27 4.54
C THR A 5 10.90 -4.21 5.55
N GLU A 6 11.68 -4.86 6.42
CA GLU A 6 11.12 -5.76 7.45
C GLU A 6 10.19 -5.01 8.42
N ASP A 7 10.57 -3.81 8.83
CA ASP A 7 9.74 -2.96 9.70
C ASP A 7 8.45 -2.53 8.97
N PHE A 8 8.56 -2.10 7.71
CA PHE A 8 7.40 -1.77 6.88
C PHE A 8 6.42 -2.95 6.75
N ILE A 9 6.91 -4.13 6.39
CA ILE A 9 6.08 -5.33 6.25
C ILE A 9 5.42 -5.70 7.59
N GLU A 10 6.12 -5.61 8.71
CA GLU A 10 5.50 -5.86 10.02
C GLU A 10 4.35 -4.89 10.32
N ILE A 11 4.55 -3.60 10.07
CA ILE A 11 3.51 -2.58 10.31
C ILE A 11 2.31 -2.80 9.38
N MET A 12 2.55 -3.09 8.10
CA MET A 12 1.49 -3.42 7.15
C MET A 12 0.71 -4.68 7.57
N GLY A 13 1.37 -5.66 8.16
CA GLY A 13 0.70 -6.82 8.76
C GLY A 13 -0.28 -6.44 9.88
N LYS A 14 0.07 -5.45 10.73
CA LYS A 14 -0.84 -4.92 11.76
C LYS A 14 -2.05 -4.23 11.14
N ILE A 15 -1.82 -3.38 10.13
CA ILE A 15 -2.87 -2.67 9.38
C ILE A 15 -3.84 -3.68 8.74
N PHE A 16 -3.32 -4.67 8.01
CA PHE A 16 -4.15 -5.69 7.36
C PHE A 16 -4.92 -6.55 8.36
N LYS A 17 -4.32 -6.88 9.50
CA LYS A 17 -5.02 -7.59 10.59
C LYS A 17 -6.17 -6.76 11.15
N ALA A 18 -6.01 -5.45 11.31
CA ALA A 18 -7.08 -4.55 11.72
C ALA A 18 -8.19 -4.49 10.66
N CYS A 19 -7.83 -4.32 9.38
CA CYS A 19 -8.77 -4.28 8.27
C CYS A 19 -9.54 -5.60 8.09
N LYS A 20 -8.90 -6.76 8.32
CA LYS A 20 -9.58 -8.07 8.33
C LYS A 20 -10.65 -8.16 9.43
N LYS A 21 -10.41 -7.56 10.59
CA LYS A 21 -11.37 -7.54 11.72
C LYS A 21 -12.51 -6.56 11.49
N ASN A 22 -12.22 -5.41 10.90
CA ASN A 22 -13.22 -4.42 10.55
C ASN A 22 -12.92 -3.87 9.15
N ARG A 23 -13.58 -4.46 8.15
CA ARG A 23 -13.39 -4.09 6.75
C ARG A 23 -13.78 -2.64 6.45
N LYS A 24 -14.56 -2.02 7.34
CA LYS A 24 -15.01 -0.64 7.19
C LYS A 24 -13.96 0.41 7.60
N LEU A 25 -12.84 -0.01 8.20
CA LEU A 25 -11.80 0.92 8.69
C LEU A 25 -11.14 1.76 7.60
N LEU A 26 -11.22 1.34 6.33
CA LEU A 26 -10.72 2.12 5.19
C LEU A 26 -11.83 2.89 4.45
N THR A 27 -13.10 2.57 4.71
CA THR A 27 -14.27 3.15 4.02
C THR A 27 -15.03 4.17 4.86
N ASP A 28 -15.02 4.01 6.19
CA ASP A 28 -15.75 4.86 7.15
C ASP A 28 -14.88 6.01 7.68
N VAL A 29 -13.68 6.21 7.11
CA VAL A 29 -12.82 7.34 7.49
C VAL A 29 -13.42 8.61 6.87
N PRO A 30 -13.65 9.70 7.64
CA PRO A 30 -14.57 10.78 7.24
C PRO A 30 -14.09 11.70 6.11
N TRP A 31 -13.10 11.33 5.31
CA TRP A 31 -12.43 12.25 4.40
C TRP A 31 -12.26 11.66 3.01
N ASN A 32 -12.28 12.57 2.05
CA ASN A 32 -12.40 12.43 0.60
C ASN A 32 -11.22 11.69 -0.06
N TYR A 33 -10.77 10.56 0.49
CA TYR A 33 -9.68 9.72 0.01
C TYR A 33 -10.17 8.77 -1.09
N GLY A 34 -10.98 9.33 -2.01
CA GLY A 34 -11.81 8.62 -2.95
C GLY A 34 -11.04 7.63 -3.80
N VAL A 35 -11.21 6.33 -3.52
CA VAL A 35 -10.85 5.22 -4.43
C VAL A 35 -11.72 3.98 -4.20
N TRP A 36 -12.74 4.01 -3.35
CA TRP A 36 -13.48 2.80 -2.99
C TRP A 36 -14.91 2.88 -3.49
N ASN A 37 -15.20 2.20 -4.60
CA ASN A 37 -16.59 1.82 -4.86
C ASN A 37 -16.91 0.58 -3.99
N ASP A 38 -18.15 0.48 -3.50
CA ASP A 38 -18.57 -0.56 -2.55
C ASP A 38 -18.48 -2.00 -3.10
N GLU A 39 -18.32 -2.15 -4.41
CA GLU A 39 -18.17 -3.42 -5.14
C GLU A 39 -16.68 -3.77 -5.39
N GLN A 40 -15.78 -2.78 -5.34
CA GLN A 40 -14.32 -2.83 -5.54
C GLN A 40 -13.55 -2.82 -4.21
N ARG A 41 -14.01 -3.59 -3.22
CA ARG A 41 -13.39 -3.80 -1.89
C ARG A 41 -12.05 -4.56 -1.97
N VAL A 42 -11.17 -4.07 -2.81
CA VAL A 42 -10.00 -4.72 -3.36
C VAL A 42 -8.80 -4.03 -2.71
N TYR A 43 -8.12 -4.71 -1.78
CA TYR A 43 -6.85 -4.17 -1.28
C TYR A 43 -5.84 -4.26 -2.42
N THR A 44 -5.36 -3.13 -2.92
CA THR A 44 -4.24 -3.06 -3.85
C THR A 44 -3.14 -2.21 -3.25
N ALA A 45 -1.90 -2.37 -3.71
CA ALA A 45 -0.79 -1.51 -3.30
C ALA A 45 -1.05 -0.06 -3.72
N GLU A 46 -1.67 0.19 -4.87
CA GLU A 46 -2.11 1.53 -5.30
C GLU A 46 -3.01 2.20 -4.26
N SER A 47 -4.02 1.48 -3.79
CA SER A 47 -4.95 2.03 -2.80
C SER A 47 -4.24 2.34 -1.49
N LEU A 48 -3.28 1.51 -1.07
CA LEU A 48 -2.48 1.75 0.12
C LEU A 48 -1.52 2.93 -0.04
N GLU A 49 -0.97 3.13 -1.23
CA GLU A 49 -0.19 4.33 -1.57
C GLU A 49 -1.04 5.59 -1.42
N ILE A 50 -2.23 5.61 -2.01
CA ILE A 50 -3.15 6.76 -1.96
C ILE A 50 -3.54 7.07 -0.51
N LEU A 51 -3.87 6.04 0.29
CA LEU A 51 -4.25 6.22 1.69
C LEU A 51 -3.07 6.71 2.54
N SER A 52 -1.86 6.20 2.29
CA SER A 52 -0.64 6.68 2.94
C SER A 52 -0.34 8.14 2.58
N ALA A 53 -0.51 8.49 1.31
CA ALA A 53 -0.31 9.84 0.80
C ALA A 53 -1.29 10.86 1.37
N ASN A 54 -2.44 10.37 1.76
CA ASN A 54 -3.51 11.11 2.41
C ASN A 54 -3.42 11.08 3.94
N HIS A 55 -2.29 10.64 4.50
CA HIS A 55 -1.99 10.68 5.92
C HIS A 55 -2.90 9.79 6.78
N LEU A 56 -3.62 8.82 6.19
CA LEU A 56 -4.57 7.99 6.93
C LEU A 56 -3.92 7.29 8.13
N PHE A 57 -2.73 6.73 7.90
CA PHE A 57 -2.06 5.92 8.89
C PHE A 57 -1.44 6.72 10.03
N ASP A 58 -1.12 8.01 9.82
CA ASP A 58 -0.60 8.90 10.85
C ASP A 58 -1.64 9.80 11.53
N ASP A 59 -2.75 10.09 10.86
CA ASP A 59 -3.90 10.78 11.47
C ASP A 59 -4.73 9.85 12.35
N PHE A 60 -4.87 8.58 11.95
CA PHE A 60 -5.70 7.59 12.65
C PHE A 60 -4.97 6.29 13.04
N PRO A 61 -3.72 6.31 13.54
CA PRO A 61 -2.91 5.11 13.78
C PRO A 61 -3.59 4.10 14.72
N LYS A 62 -4.35 4.59 15.71
CA LYS A 62 -5.01 3.76 16.72
C LYS A 62 -6.05 2.80 16.13
N ILE A 63 -6.72 3.17 15.03
CA ILE A 63 -7.75 2.29 14.44
C ILE A 63 -7.12 1.06 13.77
N PHE A 64 -5.86 1.17 13.36
CA PHE A 64 -5.07 0.10 12.76
C PHE A 64 -4.24 -0.68 13.78
N GLY A 65 -4.28 -0.30 15.07
CA GLY A 65 -3.45 -0.90 16.10
C GLY A 65 -1.96 -0.61 15.92
N ILE A 66 -1.62 0.54 15.33
CA ILE A 66 -0.26 1.03 15.17
C ILE A 66 -0.08 2.34 15.96
N THR A 67 1.16 2.77 16.11
CA THR A 67 1.55 4.06 16.68
C THR A 67 1.61 5.14 15.60
N GLN A 68 1.57 6.41 16.00
CA GLN A 68 1.72 7.53 15.05
C GLN A 68 3.07 7.49 14.32
N LYS A 69 4.14 7.11 15.02
CA LYS A 69 5.46 6.92 14.42
C LYS A 69 5.42 5.82 13.34
N GLU A 70 4.81 4.67 13.62
CA GLU A 70 4.65 3.61 12.62
C GLU A 70 3.84 4.08 11.39
N GLY A 71 2.84 4.94 11.59
CA GLY A 71 2.12 5.59 10.49
C GLY A 71 3.04 6.47 9.63
N TRP A 72 3.88 7.30 10.27
CA TRP A 72 4.91 8.07 9.56
C TRP A 72 5.95 7.19 8.89
N ASP A 73 6.33 6.07 9.49
CA ASP A 73 7.28 5.12 8.92
C ASP A 73 6.69 4.48 7.65
N VAL A 74 5.41 4.07 7.65
CA VAL A 74 4.70 3.57 6.45
C VAL A 74 4.64 4.63 5.37
N ARG A 75 4.20 5.84 5.71
CA ARG A 75 4.15 6.95 4.76
C ARG A 75 5.54 7.25 4.22
N GLY A 76 6.55 7.36 5.07
CA GLY A 76 7.93 7.58 4.65
C GLY A 76 8.47 6.45 3.78
N TYR A 77 8.11 5.21 4.06
CA TYR A 77 8.55 4.07 3.26
C TYR A 77 7.95 4.07 1.85
N ILE A 78 6.68 4.41 1.74
CA ILE A 78 5.97 4.52 0.46
C ILE A 78 6.37 5.81 -0.27
N GLN A 79 6.54 6.92 0.46
CA GLN A 79 6.61 8.26 -0.11
C GLN A 79 7.98 8.92 -0.13
N THR A 80 8.98 8.46 0.63
CA THR A 80 10.19 9.27 0.97
C THR A 80 10.62 10.22 -0.16
N ASP A 81 10.25 11.49 0.01
CA ASP A 81 10.52 12.73 -0.76
C ASP A 81 10.25 12.84 -2.27
N ALA A 82 9.67 11.85 -2.97
CA ALA A 82 9.78 11.62 -4.44
C ALA A 82 10.87 10.59 -4.83
N GLY A 83 11.21 9.68 -3.91
CA GLY A 83 12.46 8.89 -3.96
C GLY A 83 12.30 7.37 -4.02
N ARG A 84 11.16 6.79 -3.67
CA ARG A 84 10.83 5.39 -4.06
C ARG A 84 10.02 5.33 -5.35
N GLU A 85 10.36 6.17 -6.32
CA GLU A 85 9.78 6.08 -7.69
C GLU A 85 10.24 4.81 -8.44
N ASP A 86 10.94 3.89 -7.77
CA ASP A 86 11.05 2.51 -8.24
C ASP A 86 9.77 1.71 -7.98
N TYR A 87 8.89 2.10 -7.05
CA TYR A 87 7.69 1.33 -6.69
C TYR A 87 7.99 -0.10 -6.22
N GLU A 88 9.17 -0.35 -5.65
CA GLU A 88 9.51 -1.70 -5.17
C GLU A 88 8.58 -2.15 -4.02
N PHE A 89 7.98 -1.21 -3.30
CA PHE A 89 6.98 -1.50 -2.26
C PHE A 89 5.77 -2.28 -2.81
N VAL A 90 5.40 -2.08 -4.07
CA VAL A 90 4.29 -2.82 -4.70
C VAL A 90 4.63 -4.31 -4.74
N LYS A 91 5.84 -4.65 -5.18
CA LYS A 91 6.33 -6.03 -5.20
C LYS A 91 6.46 -6.61 -3.79
N GLU A 92 7.08 -5.88 -2.87
CA GLU A 92 7.26 -6.33 -1.48
C GLU A 92 5.91 -6.63 -0.79
N LEU A 93 4.91 -5.80 -1.03
CA LEU A 93 3.55 -6.00 -0.52
C LEU A 93 2.89 -7.25 -1.11
N HIS A 94 2.96 -7.44 -2.43
CA HIS A 94 2.40 -8.62 -3.12
C HIS A 94 3.11 -9.92 -2.72
N GLU A 95 4.42 -9.89 -2.50
CA GLU A 95 5.19 -11.05 -2.02
C GLU A 95 4.87 -11.40 -0.55
N ALA A 96 4.73 -10.38 0.31
CA ALA A 96 4.47 -10.58 1.73
C ALA A 96 3.00 -10.91 2.05
N PHE A 97 2.06 -10.38 1.26
CA PHE A 97 0.62 -10.48 1.53
C PHE A 97 -0.23 -10.89 0.31
N PRO A 98 0.12 -12.00 -0.38
CA PRO A 98 -0.54 -12.40 -1.63
C PRO A 98 -2.03 -12.74 -1.47
N ASP A 99 -2.47 -13.16 -0.28
CA ASP A 99 -3.89 -13.47 -0.02
C ASP A 99 -4.69 -12.27 0.49
N MET A 100 -4.01 -11.15 0.75
CA MET A 100 -4.66 -9.91 1.19
C MET A 100 -4.88 -8.97 0.04
N LEU A 101 -3.93 -8.93 -0.89
CA LEU A 101 -3.90 -8.00 -2.00
C LEU A 101 -4.50 -8.64 -3.23
N ASN A 102 -5.13 -7.81 -4.04
CA ASN A 102 -5.56 -8.17 -5.38
C ASN A 102 -4.64 -7.48 -6.38
N ASP A 103 -4.81 -7.87 -7.63
CA ASP A 103 -4.08 -7.30 -8.74
C ASP A 103 -4.32 -5.78 -8.85
N GLU A 104 -3.25 -5.08 -9.19
CA GLU A 104 -3.31 -3.66 -9.51
C GLU A 104 -4.03 -3.43 -10.85
N ARG A 105 -4.55 -2.21 -11.05
CA ARG A 105 -5.10 -1.82 -12.35
C ARG A 105 -4.00 -1.75 -13.41
N GLU A 106 -4.32 -2.13 -14.65
CA GLU A 106 -3.35 -2.15 -15.75
C GLU A 106 -2.71 -0.78 -15.99
N GLU A 107 -3.48 0.30 -15.83
CA GLU A 107 -2.98 1.66 -16.02
C GLU A 107 -1.93 2.02 -14.95
N TYR A 108 -2.14 1.62 -13.70
CA TYR A 108 -1.19 1.87 -12.61
C TYR A 108 0.11 1.10 -12.82
N ILE A 109 0.03 -0.17 -13.22
CA ILE A 109 1.22 -0.97 -13.55
C ILE A 109 1.96 -0.41 -14.76
N THR A 110 1.24 0.09 -15.76
CA THR A 110 1.84 0.75 -16.92
C THR A 110 2.60 2.01 -16.50
N GLU A 111 1.96 2.88 -15.71
CA GLU A 111 2.57 4.12 -15.20
C GLU A 111 3.86 3.84 -14.40
N ILE A 112 3.80 2.87 -13.49
CA ILE A 112 4.96 2.45 -12.69
C ILE A 112 6.07 1.94 -13.61
N ASN A 113 5.74 1.08 -14.56
CA ASN A 113 6.74 0.50 -15.45
C ASN A 113 7.39 1.54 -16.36
N GLU A 114 6.65 2.57 -16.78
CA GLU A 114 7.22 3.72 -17.50
C GLU A 114 8.18 4.52 -16.62
N LYS A 115 7.84 4.76 -15.36
CA LYS A 115 8.71 5.43 -14.38
C LYS A 115 9.98 4.61 -14.09
N ARG A 116 9.84 3.31 -13.88
CA ARG A 116 10.96 2.37 -13.69
C ARG A 116 11.86 2.29 -14.92
N ALA A 117 11.29 2.28 -16.13
CA ALA A 117 12.05 2.25 -17.38
C ALA A 117 12.93 3.51 -17.54
N LYS A 118 12.42 4.70 -17.19
CA LYS A 118 13.21 5.95 -17.18
C LYS A 118 14.44 5.89 -16.27
N LYS A 119 14.42 4.98 -15.28
CA LYS A 119 15.53 4.73 -14.34
C LYS A 119 16.40 3.52 -14.69
N GLY A 120 16.11 2.82 -15.80
CA GLY A 120 16.81 1.58 -16.16
C GLY A 120 16.50 0.39 -15.26
N LEU A 121 15.35 0.41 -14.57
CA LEU A 121 14.91 -0.67 -13.68
C LEU A 121 14.05 -1.69 -14.44
N PRO A 122 14.07 -2.98 -14.04
CA PRO A 122 13.25 -4.01 -14.66
C PRO A 122 11.76 -3.74 -14.43
N LYS A 123 10.91 -4.15 -15.38
CA LYS A 123 9.46 -4.06 -15.22
C LYS A 123 8.98 -4.91 -14.04
N LEU A 124 7.99 -4.41 -13.33
CA LEU A 124 7.18 -5.19 -12.40
C LEU A 124 6.11 -5.94 -13.19
N PHE A 125 5.99 -7.23 -12.88
CA PHE A 125 4.94 -8.11 -13.39
C PHE A 125 4.16 -8.61 -12.20
N PHE A 126 2.84 -8.42 -12.23
CA PHE A 126 1.91 -8.98 -11.27
C PHE A 126 1.03 -9.96 -12.04
N ASN A 127 0.79 -11.14 -11.47
CA ASN A 127 0.02 -12.17 -12.15
C ASN A 127 -1.37 -11.63 -12.47
N SER A 128 -1.84 -11.81 -13.71
CA SER A 128 -3.26 -11.72 -14.03
C SER A 128 -4.05 -12.78 -13.23
N PRO A 129 -5.34 -12.55 -12.96
CA PRO A 129 -6.06 -13.23 -11.90
C PRO A 129 -5.99 -14.75 -12.01
N LYS A 130 -5.90 -15.41 -10.84
CA LYS A 130 -6.27 -16.83 -10.73
C LYS A 130 -7.71 -16.95 -11.24
N SER A 131 -7.83 -17.66 -12.36
CA SER A 131 -9.09 -18.03 -13.01
C SER A 131 -10.01 -18.79 -12.06
#